data_AF-A0A1B6MQN4-F1
#
_entry.id   AF-A0A1B6MQN4-F1
#
_cell.length_a   1.000
_cell.length_b   1.000
_cell.length_c   1.000
_cell.angle_alpha   90.00
_cell.angle_beta   90.00
_cell.angle_gamma   90.00
#
_symmetry.space_group_name_H-M   'P 1'
#
loop_
_entity.id
_entity.type
_entity.pdbx_description
1 polymer ?
#
loop_
_entity_poly.entity_id
_entity_poly.type
_entity_poly.pdbx_seq_one_letter_code
_entity_poly.pdbx_strand_id
1 'polypeptide(L)'
;MEFNPCSIKKLADLLKTEEDSSSDEDLPNSSKLGPGDIKSKSKVKIRVPTEEYEHAYYTKRKTDSKAIWEVDEVPVVAFCDDASYDPRQRPEVDIKYRQAVSSEDVFLQLGRKNSSTASCEVMVISVCLEGERREDIDLHLTSQHLDLRSPVYRLSLSLPHPVDPQASSAEWEPTHSVLTVALALTRELDYVNF
;
A
#
# COMPACT_ATOMS: atom_id res chain seq x y z
N MET A 1 -18.37 -24.44 -19.85
CA MET A 1 -16.98 -24.91 -20.04
C MET A 1 -17.02 -26.42 -20.11
N GLU A 2 -16.93 -27.00 -21.31
CA GLU A 2 -17.01 -28.45 -21.51
C GLU A 2 -15.60 -29.06 -21.35
N PHE A 3 -15.45 -29.95 -20.37
CA PHE A 3 -14.19 -30.65 -20.14
C PHE A 3 -14.02 -31.77 -21.17
N ASN A 4 -13.10 -31.57 -22.12
CA ASN A 4 -12.78 -32.59 -23.13
C ASN A 4 -11.94 -33.73 -22.52
N PRO A 5 -12.28 -35.00 -22.79
CA PRO A 5 -11.59 -36.17 -22.23
C PRO A 5 -10.15 -36.34 -22.75
N CYS A 6 -9.75 -35.59 -23.78
CA CYS A 6 -8.36 -35.55 -24.25
C CYS A 6 -7.47 -34.72 -23.30
N SER A 7 -8.04 -33.73 -22.60
CA SER A 7 -7.33 -32.84 -21.69
C SER A 7 -6.84 -33.58 -20.44
N ILE A 8 -7.59 -34.57 -19.96
CA ILE A 8 -7.23 -35.35 -18.76
C ILE A 8 -5.99 -36.22 -18.99
N LYS A 9 -5.78 -36.71 -20.23
CA LYS A 9 -4.61 -37.51 -20.61
C LYS A 9 -3.33 -36.67 -20.64
N LYS A 10 -3.41 -35.43 -21.13
CA LYS A 10 -2.28 -34.49 -21.11
C LYS A 10 -1.86 -34.12 -19.69
N LEU A 11 -2.83 -33.98 -18.79
CA LEU A 11 -2.57 -33.69 -17.38
C LEU A 11 -1.90 -34.89 -16.69
N ALA A 12 -2.31 -36.11 -17.02
CA ALA A 12 -1.68 -37.33 -16.50
C ALA A 12 -0.21 -37.48 -16.94
N ASP A 13 0.12 -37.11 -18.18
CA ASP A 13 1.53 -37.07 -18.64
C ASP A 13 2.35 -36.00 -17.91
N LEU A 14 1.74 -34.84 -17.61
CA LEU A 14 2.42 -33.74 -16.90
C LEU A 14 2.68 -34.07 -15.42
N LEU A 15 1.81 -34.87 -14.80
CA LEU A 15 1.93 -35.28 -13.40
C LEU A 15 2.81 -36.52 -13.21
N LYS A 16 3.34 -37.09 -14.30
CA LYS A 16 4.22 -38.24 -14.22
C LYS A 16 5.62 -37.74 -13.84
N THR A 17 5.94 -37.79 -12.55
CA THR A 17 7.31 -37.62 -12.06
C THR A 17 8.13 -38.84 -12.47
N GLU A 18 9.17 -38.64 -13.27
CA GLU A 18 10.12 -39.72 -13.57
C GLU A 18 10.86 -40.10 -12.28
N GLU A 19 10.70 -41.36 -11.87
CA GLU A 19 11.42 -41.95 -10.75
C GLU A 19 12.88 -42.19 -11.16
N ASP A 20 13.78 -41.59 -10.39
CA ASP A 20 15.18 -41.95 -10.16
C ASP A 20 16.11 -42.12 -11.37
N SER A 21 16.90 -41.08 -11.64
CA SER A 21 18.30 -41.24 -12.04
C SER A 21 19.19 -40.55 -11.00
N SER A 22 19.50 -41.30 -9.95
CA SER A 22 20.61 -41.04 -9.04
C SER A 22 21.93 -41.15 -9.82
N SER A 23 22.34 -40.06 -10.47
CA SER A 23 23.71 -39.87 -10.94
C SER A 23 24.50 -39.17 -9.83
N ASP A 24 25.19 -39.97 -9.02
CA ASP A 24 26.45 -39.55 -8.42
C ASP A 24 27.43 -39.14 -9.54
N GLU A 25 28.36 -38.25 -9.17
CA GLU A 25 29.54 -37.76 -9.90
C GLU A 25 29.53 -36.25 -10.20
N ASP A 26 30.64 -35.62 -9.77
CA ASP A 26 31.12 -34.25 -10.03
C ASP A 26 30.73 -33.12 -9.04
N LEU A 27 31.14 -33.28 -7.77
CA LEU A 27 31.46 -32.14 -6.91
C LEU A 27 32.87 -31.61 -7.23
N PRO A 28 33.05 -30.29 -7.48
CA PRO A 28 34.37 -29.73 -7.73
C PRO A 28 35.23 -29.80 -6.45
N ASN A 29 36.47 -30.32 -6.62
CA ASN A 29 37.54 -30.43 -5.64
C ASN A 29 37.41 -29.49 -4.43
N SER A 30 37.19 -30.06 -3.24
CA SER A 30 37.26 -29.35 -1.97
C SER A 30 38.62 -28.66 -1.83
N SER A 31 38.62 -27.34 -1.68
CA SER A 31 39.84 -26.59 -1.38
C SER A 31 40.45 -27.08 -0.06
N LYS A 32 41.70 -27.52 -0.10
CA LYS A 32 42.51 -27.83 1.09
C LYS A 32 42.87 -26.53 1.81
N LEU A 33 41.91 -25.93 2.51
CA LEU A 33 42.13 -24.81 3.41
C LEU A 33 41.76 -25.25 4.82
N GLY A 34 42.75 -25.29 5.70
CA GLY A 34 42.54 -25.58 7.11
C GLY A 34 42.31 -24.29 7.92
N PRO A 35 41.78 -24.39 9.16
CA PRO A 35 41.58 -23.24 10.05
C PRO A 35 42.85 -22.42 10.37
N GLY A 36 44.03 -22.85 9.92
CA GLY A 36 45.32 -22.16 10.08
C GLY A 36 45.78 -21.28 8.91
N ASP A 37 45.07 -21.25 7.77
CA ASP A 37 45.53 -20.54 6.55
C ASP A 37 45.11 -19.06 6.47
N ILE A 38 44.63 -18.48 7.56
CA ILE A 38 44.27 -17.05 7.65
C ILE A 38 45.54 -16.22 7.91
N LYS A 39 46.47 -16.16 6.95
CA LYS A 39 47.56 -15.16 6.98
C LYS A 39 47.77 -14.55 5.60
N SER A 40 47.50 -13.26 5.52
CA SER A 40 47.46 -12.41 4.34
C SER A 40 48.71 -12.47 3.47
N LYS A 41 48.54 -12.71 2.16
CA LYS A 41 49.46 -12.22 1.13
C LYS A 41 48.69 -11.59 -0.03
N SER A 42 48.59 -10.26 0.03
CA SER A 42 48.88 -9.30 -1.04
C SER A 42 48.42 -9.62 -2.48
N LYS A 43 47.40 -8.85 -2.89
CA LYS A 43 47.14 -8.25 -4.22
C LYS A 43 47.03 -9.20 -5.43
N VAL A 44 45.78 -9.55 -5.75
CA VAL A 44 45.39 -9.95 -7.09
C VAL A 44 44.65 -8.77 -7.75
N LYS A 45 45.23 -8.20 -8.80
CA LYS A 45 44.49 -7.34 -9.75
C LYS A 45 43.89 -8.27 -10.81
N ILE A 46 42.59 -8.57 -10.71
CA ILE A 46 41.86 -9.16 -11.83
C ILE A 46 41.35 -8.03 -12.71
N ARG A 47 41.90 -7.93 -13.92
CA ARG A 47 41.22 -7.34 -15.07
C ARG A 47 40.77 -8.50 -15.93
N VAL A 48 39.46 -8.67 -16.10
CA VAL A 48 38.91 -9.32 -17.31
C VAL A 48 37.60 -8.59 -17.66
N PRO A 49 37.43 -8.17 -18.92
CA PRO A 49 36.19 -7.60 -19.46
C PRO A 49 35.23 -8.72 -19.89
N THR A 50 33.93 -8.45 -19.85
CA THR A 50 32.90 -8.82 -20.85
C THR A 50 31.53 -8.76 -20.17
N GLU A 51 30.74 -7.82 -20.66
CA GLU A 51 29.28 -7.78 -20.77
C GLU A 51 28.50 -8.83 -19.98
N GLU A 52 27.87 -8.42 -18.88
CA GLU A 52 26.66 -9.03 -18.32
C GLU A 52 25.98 -8.06 -17.33
N TYR A 53 24.70 -7.81 -17.60
CA TYR A 53 23.64 -7.31 -16.72
C TYR A 53 23.88 -6.01 -15.92
N GLU A 54 23.07 -5.00 -16.27
CA GLU A 54 22.86 -3.75 -15.54
C GLU A 54 22.46 -4.00 -14.07
N HIS A 55 23.43 -4.25 -13.20
CA HIS A 55 23.30 -4.09 -11.75
C HIS A 55 24.01 -2.82 -11.33
N ALA A 56 23.62 -1.71 -11.96
CA ALA A 56 23.91 -0.37 -11.46
C ALA A 56 23.00 -0.06 -10.28
N TYR A 57 23.15 -0.79 -9.17
CA TYR A 57 22.58 -0.38 -7.88
C TYR A 57 23.41 0.79 -7.36
N TYR A 58 23.01 1.97 -7.80
CA TYR A 58 23.15 3.27 -7.16
C TYR A 58 24.25 3.41 -6.09
N THR A 59 25.36 4.02 -6.47
CA THR A 59 26.20 4.77 -5.53
C THR A 59 25.39 5.97 -5.02
N LYS A 60 24.47 5.76 -4.06
CA LYS A 60 23.75 6.86 -3.41
C LYS A 60 24.70 7.61 -2.46
N ARG A 61 24.65 8.93 -2.55
CA ARG A 61 25.38 9.82 -1.64
C ARG A 61 24.60 9.86 -0.34
N LYS A 62 25.20 9.36 0.75
CA LYS A 62 24.67 9.53 2.10
C LYS A 62 24.45 11.01 2.36
N THR A 63 23.19 11.40 2.48
CA THR A 63 22.79 12.78 2.77
C THR A 63 23.10 13.15 4.22
N ASP A 64 23.18 12.17 5.13
CA ASP A 64 23.65 12.33 6.50
C ASP A 64 24.50 11.13 6.98
N SER A 65 25.62 11.41 7.65
CA SER A 65 26.53 10.37 8.17
C SER A 65 26.03 9.69 9.46
N LYS A 66 24.98 10.25 10.08
CA LYS A 66 24.35 9.73 11.31
C LYS A 66 22.96 9.12 11.07
N ALA A 67 22.36 9.35 9.91
CA ALA A 67 21.09 8.71 9.57
C ALA A 67 21.35 7.23 9.28
N ILE A 68 20.63 6.36 10.00
CA ILE A 68 20.71 4.90 9.82
C ILE A 68 19.89 4.47 8.60
N TRP A 69 18.84 5.24 8.25
CA TRP A 69 17.93 4.97 7.13
C TRP A 69 17.81 6.19 6.22
N GLU A 70 17.88 5.98 4.91
CA GLU A 70 17.44 6.98 3.93
C GLU A 70 15.93 6.83 3.67
N VAL A 71 15.24 7.93 3.34
CA VAL A 71 13.77 7.91 3.08
C VAL A 71 13.41 6.94 1.96
N ASP A 72 14.30 6.77 0.99
CA ASP A 72 14.14 5.82 -0.12
C ASP A 72 14.36 4.35 0.29
N GLU A 73 14.99 4.09 1.45
CA GLU A 73 15.23 2.73 1.96
C GLU A 73 14.06 2.21 2.81
N VAL A 74 13.15 3.09 3.23
CA VAL A 74 11.93 2.70 3.94
C VAL A 74 10.84 2.43 2.90
N PRO A 75 10.43 1.17 2.67
CA PRO A 75 9.36 0.89 1.73
C PRO A 75 8.07 1.56 2.22
N VAL A 76 7.45 2.37 1.35
CA VAL A 76 6.12 2.92 1.62
C VAL A 76 5.13 1.76 1.55
N VAL A 77 4.79 1.21 2.70
CA VAL A 77 3.81 0.12 2.79
C VAL A 77 2.43 0.74 2.54
N ALA A 78 1.77 0.36 1.44
CA ALA A 78 0.46 0.91 1.07
C ALA A 78 -0.66 0.49 2.03
N PHE A 79 -0.41 -0.51 2.86
CA PHE A 79 -1.34 -1.07 3.83
C PHE A 79 -0.62 -1.30 5.14
N CYS A 80 -0.98 -0.55 6.17
CA CYS A 80 -0.57 -0.87 7.53
C CYS A 80 -1.45 -2.02 8.05
N ASP A 81 -0.95 -3.26 7.91
CA ASP A 81 -1.55 -4.46 8.52
C ASP A 81 -1.47 -4.44 10.06
N ASP A 82 -0.87 -3.39 10.63
CA ASP A 82 -0.80 -3.16 12.07
C ASP A 82 -2.18 -3.10 12.73
N ALA A 83 -3.20 -2.61 12.01
CA ALA A 83 -4.55 -2.45 12.52
C ALA A 83 -5.23 -3.78 12.86
N SER A 84 -4.80 -4.89 12.25
CA SER A 84 -5.31 -6.24 12.52
C SER A 84 -4.78 -6.81 13.84
N TYR A 85 -3.60 -6.36 14.28
CA TYR A 85 -2.90 -6.88 15.46
C TYR A 85 -2.84 -5.87 16.62
N ASP A 86 -3.36 -4.66 16.42
CA ASP A 86 -3.41 -3.61 17.43
C ASP A 86 -4.46 -3.93 18.51
N PRO A 87 -4.11 -3.88 19.81
CA PRO A 87 -5.07 -4.06 20.90
C PRO A 87 -6.09 -2.92 21.05
N ARG A 88 -5.91 -1.79 20.35
CA ARG A 88 -6.81 -0.63 20.38
C ARG A 88 -8.18 -0.95 19.78
N GLN A 89 -9.20 -0.25 20.28
CA GLN A 89 -10.57 -0.45 19.81
C GLN A 89 -10.78 0.23 18.46
N ARG A 90 -11.64 -0.37 17.63
CA ARG A 90 -12.10 0.28 16.39
C ARG A 90 -13.25 1.22 16.74
N PRO A 91 -13.16 2.53 16.38
CA PRO A 91 -14.22 3.48 16.66
C PRO A 91 -15.44 3.26 15.75
N GLU A 92 -16.60 3.81 16.16
CA GLU A 92 -17.79 3.83 15.32
C GLU A 92 -17.62 4.84 14.19
N VAL A 93 -17.92 4.42 12.96
CA VAL A 93 -17.71 5.21 11.75
C VAL A 93 -19.01 5.28 10.96
N ASP A 94 -19.41 6.50 10.61
CA ASP A 94 -20.52 6.80 9.70
C ASP A 94 -19.98 7.47 8.44
N ILE A 95 -20.36 6.97 7.26
CA ILE A 95 -19.88 7.46 5.97
C ILE A 95 -21.06 8.02 5.18
N LYS A 96 -20.98 9.31 4.87
CA LYS A 96 -21.98 10.05 4.10
C LYS A 96 -21.35 10.64 2.84
N TYR A 97 -22.14 10.79 1.79
CA TYR A 97 -21.71 11.46 0.56
C TYR A 97 -22.43 12.79 0.42
N ARG A 98 -21.69 13.84 0.08
CA ARG A 98 -22.20 15.19 -0.14
C ARG A 98 -22.02 15.59 -1.61
N GLN A 99 -23.09 16.14 -2.17
CA GLN A 99 -23.15 16.62 -3.54
C GLN A 99 -23.40 18.13 -3.54
N ALA A 100 -22.59 18.88 -4.28
CA ALA A 100 -22.87 20.28 -4.53
C ALA A 100 -24.00 20.38 -5.55
N VAL A 101 -25.17 20.86 -5.14
CA VAL A 101 -26.32 21.06 -6.03
C VAL A 101 -26.56 22.55 -6.23
N SER A 102 -26.75 22.95 -7.48
CA SER A 102 -27.14 24.31 -7.86
C SER A 102 -28.66 24.44 -7.93
N SER A 103 -29.17 25.67 -7.98
CA SER A 103 -30.60 25.91 -8.19
C SER A 103 -31.10 25.33 -9.53
N GLU A 104 -30.23 25.26 -10.55
CA GLU A 104 -30.55 24.64 -11.83
C GLU A 104 -30.80 23.14 -11.69
N ASP A 105 -29.95 22.44 -10.91
CA ASP A 105 -30.12 21.01 -10.62
C ASP A 105 -31.42 20.75 -9.85
N VAL A 106 -31.69 21.56 -8.83
CA VAL A 106 -32.83 21.34 -7.91
C VAL A 106 -34.17 21.73 -8.55
N PHE A 107 -34.23 22.86 -9.25
CA PHE A 107 -35.49 23.40 -9.74
C PHE A 107 -35.76 23.12 -11.22
N LEU A 108 -34.72 23.01 -12.05
CA LEU A 108 -34.86 22.85 -13.50
C LEU A 108 -34.46 21.45 -13.99
N GLN A 109 -33.77 20.67 -13.14
CA GLN A 109 -33.24 19.33 -13.49
C GLN A 109 -32.42 19.34 -14.78
N LEU A 110 -31.76 20.47 -15.10
CA LEU A 110 -30.97 20.62 -16.33
C LEU A 110 -29.54 20.13 -16.15
N GLY A 111 -29.01 20.15 -14.94
CA GLY A 111 -27.68 19.58 -14.68
C GLY A 111 -27.73 18.05 -14.68
N ARG A 112 -26.61 17.45 -15.08
CA ARG A 112 -26.52 15.99 -15.29
C ARG A 112 -26.27 15.21 -14.00
N LYS A 113 -26.46 15.87 -12.85
CA LYS A 113 -26.24 15.30 -11.53
C LYS A 113 -27.39 14.39 -11.15
N ASN A 114 -27.07 13.18 -10.68
CA ASN A 114 -28.05 12.21 -10.20
C ASN A 114 -27.95 12.03 -8.68
N SER A 115 -28.83 11.23 -8.08
CA SER A 115 -28.80 10.92 -6.63
C SER A 115 -27.85 9.77 -6.29
N SER A 116 -27.02 9.32 -7.23
CA SER A 116 -26.03 8.27 -7.01
C SER A 116 -24.78 8.86 -6.38
N THR A 117 -24.03 8.01 -5.67
CA THR A 117 -22.70 8.38 -5.14
C THR A 117 -21.73 8.79 -6.24
N ALA A 118 -21.97 8.38 -7.50
CA ALA A 118 -21.20 8.77 -8.67
C ALA A 118 -21.24 10.28 -8.98
N SER A 119 -22.30 10.99 -8.58
CA SER A 119 -22.39 12.45 -8.74
C SER A 119 -21.95 13.23 -7.49
N CYS A 120 -21.61 12.54 -6.40
CA CYS A 120 -21.11 13.19 -5.19
C CYS A 120 -19.62 13.49 -5.30
N GLU A 121 -19.23 14.73 -4.96
CA GLU A 121 -17.85 15.24 -5.04
C GLU A 121 -17.09 15.04 -3.73
N VAL A 122 -17.82 14.94 -2.60
CA VAL A 122 -17.23 14.89 -1.26
C VAL A 122 -17.74 13.67 -0.49
N MET A 123 -16.83 12.93 0.13
CA MET A 123 -17.14 11.87 1.07
C MET A 123 -16.85 12.34 2.49
N VAL A 124 -17.87 12.35 3.34
CA VAL A 124 -17.79 12.80 4.73
C VAL A 124 -17.78 11.58 5.65
N ILE A 125 -16.72 11.42 6.41
CA ILE A 125 -16.54 10.34 7.38
C ILE A 125 -16.63 10.95 8.78
N SER A 126 -17.62 10.53 9.55
CA SER A 126 -17.79 10.91 10.95
C SER A 126 -17.33 9.76 11.84
N VAL A 127 -16.34 10.01 12.69
CA VAL A 127 -15.74 9.02 13.60
C VAL A 127 -16.03 9.43 15.04
N CYS A 128 -16.72 8.58 15.80
CA CYS A 128 -16.96 8.78 17.23
C CYS A 128 -15.73 8.34 18.04
N LEU A 129 -15.15 9.28 18.80
CA LEU A 129 -13.95 9.07 19.62
C LEU A 129 -14.22 9.52 21.06
N GLU A 130 -15.07 8.79 21.77
CA GLU A 130 -15.46 9.14 23.13
C GLU A 130 -14.25 9.21 24.08
N GLY A 131 -14.13 10.32 24.81
CA GLY A 131 -13.08 10.51 25.81
C GLY A 131 -11.69 10.89 25.27
N GLU A 132 -11.52 10.98 23.95
CA GLU A 132 -10.27 11.45 23.33
C GLU A 132 -10.25 12.98 23.20
N ARG A 133 -9.02 13.53 23.13
CA ARG A 133 -8.79 14.97 22.89
C ARG A 133 -8.28 15.18 21.48
N ARG A 134 -8.52 16.38 20.94
CA ARG A 134 -8.03 16.77 19.61
C ARG A 134 -6.51 16.62 19.46
N GLU A 135 -5.74 16.91 20.52
CA GLU A 135 -4.27 16.87 20.46
C GLU A 135 -3.72 15.44 20.35
N ASP A 136 -4.48 14.44 20.79
CA ASP A 136 -4.05 13.04 20.84
C ASP A 136 -4.46 12.27 19.57
N ILE A 137 -5.11 12.94 18.61
CA ILE A 137 -5.61 12.34 17.38
C ILE A 137 -4.65 12.65 16.23
N ASP A 138 -3.98 11.62 15.74
CA ASP A 138 -3.17 11.66 14.53
C ASP A 138 -3.98 11.13 13.35
N LEU A 139 -4.17 11.99 12.33
CA LEU A 139 -4.83 11.63 11.08
C LEU A 139 -3.82 11.68 9.93
N HIS A 140 -3.70 10.55 9.23
CA HIS A 140 -2.90 10.41 8.02
C HIS A 140 -3.80 10.05 6.85
N LEU A 141 -3.79 10.89 5.83
CA LEU A 141 -4.55 10.68 4.61
C LEU A 141 -3.60 10.47 3.44
N THR A 142 -3.76 9.33 2.79
CA THR A 142 -3.14 8.99 1.50
C THR A 142 -4.23 9.00 0.42
N SER A 143 -3.84 8.96 -0.86
CA SER A 143 -4.80 9.00 -1.98
C SER A 143 -5.89 7.91 -1.90
N GLN A 144 -5.61 6.74 -1.34
CA GLN A 144 -6.59 5.64 -1.24
C GLN A 144 -6.73 5.06 0.19
N HIS A 145 -6.16 5.73 1.19
CA HIS A 145 -6.11 5.20 2.55
C HIS A 145 -6.28 6.30 3.58
N LEU A 146 -7.16 6.07 4.56
CA LEU A 146 -7.34 6.91 5.72
C LEU A 146 -6.88 6.15 6.97
N ASP A 147 -5.83 6.65 7.61
CA ASP A 147 -5.33 6.18 8.89
C ASP A 147 -5.63 7.18 9.99
N LEU A 148 -6.25 6.69 11.05
CA LEU A 148 -6.47 7.44 12.28
C LEU A 148 -5.89 6.65 13.44
N ARG A 149 -5.10 7.36 14.25
CA ARG A 149 -4.44 6.84 15.44
C ARG A 149 -4.76 7.76 16.61
N SER A 150 -5.20 7.16 17.69
CA SER A 150 -5.39 7.81 19.00
C SER A 150 -4.97 6.84 20.10
N PRO A 151 -4.71 7.28 21.33
CA PRO A 151 -4.31 6.42 22.44
C PRO A 151 -5.19 5.18 22.62
N VAL A 152 -6.51 5.34 22.51
CA VAL A 152 -7.50 4.27 22.72
C VAL A 152 -7.97 3.65 21.41
N TYR A 153 -8.10 4.45 20.35
CA TYR A 153 -8.68 4.00 19.07
C TYR A 153 -7.68 3.91 17.93
N ARG A 154 -7.84 2.87 17.12
CA ARG A 154 -7.12 2.68 15.85
C ARG A 154 -8.15 2.47 14.75
N LEU A 155 -8.05 3.24 13.67
CA LEU A 155 -8.87 3.07 12.48
C LEU A 155 -7.97 3.12 11.24
N SER A 156 -8.01 2.05 10.46
CA SER A 156 -7.38 1.93 9.15
C SER A 156 -8.51 1.66 8.15
N LEU A 157 -8.76 2.59 7.24
CA LEU A 157 -9.85 2.53 6.27
C LEU A 157 -9.30 2.70 4.85
N SER A 158 -9.41 1.64 4.07
CA SER A 158 -9.14 1.69 2.64
C SER A 158 -10.31 2.34 1.90
N LEU A 159 -10.02 3.33 1.06
CA LEU A 159 -11.01 4.10 0.32
C LEU A 159 -11.28 3.45 -1.05
N PRO A 160 -12.55 3.33 -1.49
CA PRO A 160 -12.88 2.72 -2.78
C PRO A 160 -12.49 3.59 -3.98
N HIS A 161 -12.37 4.90 -3.78
CA HIS A 161 -12.02 5.87 -4.80
C HIS A 161 -10.83 6.71 -4.34
N PRO A 162 -9.98 7.17 -5.28
CA PRO A 162 -8.91 8.07 -4.94
C PRO A 162 -9.45 9.43 -4.48
N VAL A 163 -8.75 10.01 -3.51
CA VAL A 163 -9.05 11.32 -2.92
C VAL A 163 -7.86 12.25 -3.06
N ASP A 164 -8.12 13.55 -3.08
CA ASP A 164 -7.10 14.58 -3.00
C ASP A 164 -6.87 15.01 -1.55
N PRO A 165 -5.69 14.72 -0.96
CA PRO A 165 -5.39 15.13 0.41
C PRO A 165 -5.35 16.65 0.60
N GLN A 166 -5.03 17.42 -0.43
CA GLN A 166 -4.91 18.89 -0.32
C GLN A 166 -6.27 19.59 -0.31
N ALA A 167 -7.25 19.06 -1.04
CA ALA A 167 -8.62 19.56 -1.05
C ALA A 167 -9.50 18.98 0.09
N SER A 168 -8.98 17.99 0.82
CA SER A 168 -9.67 17.41 1.98
C SER A 168 -9.54 18.28 3.23
N SER A 169 -10.52 18.18 4.13
CA SER A 169 -10.53 18.91 5.40
C SER A 169 -10.99 18.00 6.54
N ALA A 170 -10.56 18.30 7.76
CA ALA A 170 -10.98 17.58 8.96
C ALA A 170 -11.35 18.58 10.05
N GLU A 171 -12.49 18.35 10.70
CA GLU A 171 -13.06 19.17 11.76
C GLU A 171 -13.33 18.31 12.98
N TRP A 172 -12.88 18.78 14.15
CA TRP A 172 -13.12 18.13 15.44
C TRP A 172 -14.24 18.85 16.18
N GLU A 173 -15.29 18.12 16.53
CA GLU A 173 -16.38 18.62 17.36
C GLU A 173 -16.19 18.15 18.81
N PRO A 174 -15.75 19.03 19.73
CA PRO A 174 -15.45 18.65 21.11
C PRO A 174 -16.70 18.32 21.93
N THR A 175 -17.88 18.82 21.54
CA THR A 175 -19.13 18.61 22.28
C THR A 175 -19.60 17.15 22.23
N HIS A 176 -19.42 16.52 21.07
CA HIS A 176 -19.85 15.15 20.80
C HIS A 176 -18.67 14.18 20.71
N SER A 177 -17.43 14.68 20.82
CA SER A 177 -16.20 13.92 20.58
C SER A 177 -16.21 13.21 19.22
N VAL A 178 -16.65 13.93 18.19
CA VAL A 178 -16.75 13.40 16.81
C VAL A 178 -15.73 14.10 15.92
N LEU A 179 -14.91 13.31 15.23
CA LEU A 179 -14.06 13.78 14.15
C LEU A 179 -14.80 13.64 12.82
N THR A 180 -15.02 14.76 12.13
CA THR A 180 -15.62 14.78 10.80
C THR A 180 -14.56 15.07 9.75
N VAL A 181 -14.33 14.11 8.86
CA VAL A 181 -13.34 14.20 7.78
C VAL A 181 -14.07 14.34 6.45
N ALA A 182 -13.94 15.49 5.81
CA ALA A 182 -14.47 15.77 4.47
C ALA A 182 -13.39 15.49 3.42
N LEU A 183 -13.50 14.36 2.74
CA LEU A 183 -12.59 13.91 1.69
C LEU A 183 -13.09 14.35 0.31
N ALA A 184 -12.26 15.10 -0.41
CA ALA A 184 -12.52 15.45 -1.80
C ALA A 184 -12.21 14.25 -2.70
N LEU A 185 -13.22 13.74 -3.40
CA LEU A 185 -13.07 12.61 -4.32
C LEU A 185 -12.51 13.10 -5.65
N THR A 186 -11.56 12.36 -6.22
CA THR A 186 -10.97 12.67 -7.53
C THR A 186 -11.17 11.47 -8.44
N ARG A 187 -12.31 11.40 -9.15
CA ARG A 187 -12.56 10.28 -10.08
C ARG A 187 -12.25 10.66 -11.51
N GLU A 188 -11.86 9.67 -12.30
CA GLU A 188 -11.51 9.87 -13.71
C GLU A 188 -12.63 10.47 -14.54
N LEU A 189 -13.90 10.15 -14.25
CA LEU A 189 -15.06 10.58 -15.05
C LEU A 189 -15.84 11.75 -14.44
N ASP A 190 -15.32 12.39 -13.39
CA ASP A 190 -16.05 13.48 -12.74
C ASP A 190 -16.30 14.64 -13.71
N TYR A 191 -15.41 14.88 -14.69
CA TYR A 191 -15.60 15.91 -15.74
C TYR A 191 -16.83 15.67 -16.64
N VAL A 192 -17.38 14.45 -16.69
CA VAL A 192 -18.56 14.10 -17.50
C VAL A 192 -19.85 14.25 -16.70
N ASN A 193 -19.77 14.24 -15.36
CA ASN A 193 -20.91 14.23 -14.44
C ASN A 193 -21.40 15.64 -14.05
N PHE A 194 -21.05 16.67 -14.83
CA PHE A 194 -21.52 18.04 -14.70
C PHE A 194 -22.48 18.41 -15.83
#